data_AF-A0AAV7TMK7-F1
#
_entry.id   AF-A0AAV7TMK7-F1
#
_cell.length_a   1.000
_cell.length_b   1.000
_cell.length_c   1.000
_cell.angle_alpha   90.00
_cell.angle_beta   90.00
_cell.angle_gamma   90.00
#
_symmetry.space_group_name_H-M   'P 1'
#
loop_
_entity.id
_entity.type
_entity.pdbx_description
1 polymer ?
#
loop_
_entity_poly.entity_id
_entity_poly.type
_entity_poly.pdbx_seq_one_letter_code
_entity_poly.pdbx_strand_id
1 'polypeptide(L)'
;MYHPDKQSADVPAGELKERVQRFIEIDQAWKILGNEERKKEYDLQQRELELTKSWPVDAQIALEDMSWDNDEDCYSFLCRCGGKYTLFENEADAVSLVGCDTCSLIVEIIKNS
;
A
#
# COMPACT_ATOMS: atom_id res chain seq x y z
N MET A 1 -22.84 -18.51 6.82
CA MET A 1 -23.45 -18.80 5.50
C MET A 1 -24.65 -17.88 5.32
N TYR A 2 -24.58 -16.93 4.37
CA TYR A 2 -25.50 -15.79 4.23
C TYR A 2 -26.59 -16.01 3.16
N HIS A 3 -26.94 -17.26 2.88
CA HIS A 3 -28.01 -17.57 1.93
C HIS A 3 -29.37 -17.36 2.64
N PRO A 4 -30.38 -16.75 1.99
CA PRO A 4 -31.70 -16.50 2.59
C PRO A 4 -32.34 -17.75 3.19
N ASP A 5 -32.11 -18.90 2.54
CA ASP A 5 -32.62 -20.22 2.91
C ASP A 5 -32.00 -20.83 4.18
N LYS A 6 -30.99 -20.18 4.79
CA LYS A 6 -30.31 -20.65 6.01
C LYS A 6 -30.49 -19.70 7.20
N GLN A 7 -31.43 -18.76 7.12
CA GLN A 7 -31.76 -17.87 8.23
C GLN A 7 -32.71 -18.57 9.21
N SER A 8 -32.23 -18.88 10.41
CA SER A 8 -33.09 -19.33 11.52
C SER A 8 -34.01 -18.18 11.95
N ALA A 9 -35.27 -18.50 12.28
CA ALA A 9 -36.32 -17.51 12.59
C ALA A 9 -36.13 -16.70 13.89
N ASP A 10 -35.09 -16.98 14.69
CA ASP A 10 -34.82 -16.33 16.00
C ASP A 10 -33.72 -15.26 15.97
N VAL A 11 -33.55 -14.55 14.85
CA VAL A 11 -32.55 -13.48 14.74
C VAL A 11 -33.24 -12.13 15.01
N PRO A 12 -32.80 -11.33 16.01
CA PRO A 12 -33.36 -10.01 16.29
C PRO A 12 -33.38 -9.11 15.04
N ALA A 13 -34.42 -8.30 14.87
CA ALA A 13 -34.65 -7.48 13.67
C ALA A 13 -33.47 -6.58 13.26
N GLY A 14 -32.58 -6.21 14.20
CA GLY A 14 -31.35 -5.47 13.92
C GLY A 14 -30.28 -6.30 13.20
N GLU A 15 -30.08 -7.55 13.61
CA GLU A 15 -29.08 -8.46 13.01
C GLU A 15 -29.57 -9.02 11.66
N LEU A 16 -30.90 -9.14 11.48
CA LEU A 16 -31.49 -9.44 10.18
C LEU A 16 -31.24 -8.32 9.15
N LYS A 17 -31.36 -7.05 9.56
CA LYS A 17 -31.05 -5.90 8.70
C LYS A 17 -29.58 -5.87 8.29
N GLU A 18 -28.65 -6.10 9.22
CA GLU A 18 -27.22 -6.20 8.89
C GLU A 18 -26.93 -7.34 7.91
N ARG A 19 -27.56 -8.50 8.09
CA ARG A 19 -27.38 -9.66 7.19
C ARG A 19 -27.91 -9.38 5.78
N VAL A 20 -29.06 -8.71 5.67
CA VAL A 20 -29.61 -8.29 4.38
C VAL A 20 -28.72 -7.23 3.72
N GLN A 21 -28.19 -6.28 4.50
CA GLN A 21 -27.29 -5.25 4.01
C GLN A 21 -25.99 -5.85 3.46
N ARG A 22 -25.35 -6.77 4.20
CA ARG A 22 -24.16 -7.48 3.71
C ARG A 22 -24.45 -8.31 2.46
N PHE A 23 -25.65 -8.90 2.34
CA PHE A 23 -26.03 -9.64 1.13
C PHE A 23 -26.14 -8.71 -0.09
N ILE A 24 -26.74 -7.52 0.08
CA ILE A 24 -26.82 -6.51 -0.98
C ILE A 24 -25.42 -6.05 -1.41
N GLU A 25 -24.53 -5.80 -0.45
CA GLU A 25 -23.14 -5.41 -0.74
C GLU A 25 -22.38 -6.51 -1.50
N ILE A 26 -22.54 -7.77 -1.10
CA ILE A 26 -21.93 -8.91 -1.79
C ILE A 26 -22.47 -9.06 -3.23
N ASP A 27 -23.79 -8.93 -3.42
CA ASP A 27 -24.43 -9.00 -4.74
C ASP A 27 -23.97 -7.84 -5.65
N GLN A 28 -23.87 -6.64 -5.10
CA GLN A 28 -23.35 -5.47 -5.81
C GLN A 28 -21.88 -5.65 -6.21
N ALA A 29 -21.03 -6.09 -5.29
CA ALA A 29 -19.62 -6.37 -5.57
C ALA A 29 -19.49 -7.46 -6.65
N TRP A 30 -20.29 -8.52 -6.58
CA TRP A 30 -20.28 -9.59 -7.59
C TRP A 30 -20.73 -9.12 -8.97
N LYS A 31 -21.76 -8.26 -9.05
CA LYS A 31 -22.22 -7.65 -10.31
C LYS A 31 -21.20 -6.70 -10.93
N ILE A 32 -20.43 -5.98 -10.11
CA ILE A 32 -19.36 -5.10 -10.57
C ILE A 32 -18.16 -5.92 -11.05
N LEU A 33 -17.73 -6.93 -10.28
CA LEU A 33 -16.60 -7.80 -10.61
C LEU A 33 -16.89 -8.77 -11.77
N GLY A 34 -18.18 -9.07 -12.02
CA GLY A 34 -18.63 -9.93 -13.11
C GLY A 34 -18.63 -9.26 -14.50
N ASN A 35 -18.46 -7.93 -14.57
CA ASN A 35 -18.30 -7.21 -15.83
C ASN A 35 -16.84 -6.76 -15.99
N GLU A 36 -16.16 -7.32 -16.99
CA GLU A 36 -14.72 -7.15 -17.21
C GLU A 36 -14.32 -5.67 -17.43
N GLU A 37 -15.18 -4.87 -18.06
CA GLU A 37 -14.96 -3.44 -18.33
C GLU A 37 -15.03 -2.62 -17.03
N ARG A 38 -16.06 -2.85 -16.20
CA ARG A 38 -16.23 -2.16 -14.91
C ARG A 38 -15.17 -2.56 -13.89
N LYS A 39 -14.76 -3.83 -13.91
CA LYS A 39 -13.64 -4.30 -13.09
C LYS A 39 -12.35 -3.57 -13.46
N LYS A 40 -12.08 -3.42 -14.76
CA LYS A 40 -10.89 -2.71 -15.24
C LYS A 40 -10.90 -1.23 -14.86
N GLU A 41 -12.04 -0.54 -14.97
CA GLU A 41 -12.17 0.85 -14.52
C GLU A 41 -11.94 0.99 -13.00
N TYR A 42 -12.50 0.08 -12.21
CA TYR A 42 -12.30 0.06 -10.76
C TYR A 42 -10.83 -0.19 -10.39
N ASP A 43 -10.18 -1.17 -11.03
CA ASP A 43 -8.76 -1.48 -10.80
C ASP A 43 -7.85 -0.29 -11.18
N LEU A 44 -8.20 0.44 -12.25
CA LEU A 44 -7.48 1.66 -12.65
C LEU A 44 -7.65 2.78 -11.62
N GLN A 45 -8.86 3.02 -11.13
CA GLN A 45 -9.12 4.03 -10.09
C GLN A 45 -8.41 3.70 -8.78
N GLN A 46 -8.37 2.42 -8.38
CA GLN A 46 -7.62 1.99 -7.19
C GLN A 46 -6.12 2.23 -7.36
N ARG A 47 -5.56 1.89 -8.52
CA ARG A 47 -4.14 2.14 -8.82
C ARG A 47 -3.83 3.64 -8.84
N GLU A 48 -4.70 4.46 -9.42
CA GLU A 48 -4.55 5.92 -9.40
C GLU A 48 -4.60 6.45 -7.97
N LEU A 49 -5.51 5.94 -7.13
CA LEU A 49 -5.60 6.30 -5.73
C LEU A 49 -4.36 5.87 -4.93
N GLU A 50 -3.79 4.70 -5.22
CA GLU A 50 -2.52 4.22 -4.64
C GLU A 50 -1.32 5.09 -5.05
N LEU A 51 -1.28 5.55 -6.30
CA LEU A 51 -0.23 6.44 -6.81
C LEU A 51 -0.38 7.88 -6.32
N THR A 52 -1.62 8.36 -6.13
CA THR A 52 -1.93 9.75 -5.76
C THR A 52 -1.99 9.96 -4.25
N LYS A 53 -2.23 8.88 -3.48
CA LYS A 53 -1.93 8.91 -2.04
C LYS A 53 -0.45 9.17 -1.92
N SER A 54 -0.10 10.37 -1.46
CA SER A 54 1.25 10.69 -1.00
C SER A 54 1.67 9.56 -0.05
N TRP A 55 2.56 8.68 -0.51
CA TRP A 55 3.12 7.66 0.35
C TRP A 55 3.70 8.42 1.55
N PRO A 56 3.24 8.17 2.78
CA PRO A 56 3.81 8.83 3.92
C PRO A 56 5.29 8.45 3.94
N VAL A 57 6.15 9.43 3.66
CA VAL A 57 7.58 9.30 3.86
C VAL A 57 7.76 8.91 5.32
N ASP A 58 8.23 7.68 5.57
CA ASP A 58 8.26 7.10 6.92
C ASP A 58 9.26 7.84 7.81
N ALA A 59 10.34 8.33 7.20
CA ALA A 59 11.35 9.15 7.82
C ALA A 59 12.15 9.94 6.78
N GLN A 60 12.74 11.03 7.25
CA GLN A 60 13.79 11.75 6.54
C GLN A 60 15.14 11.35 7.13
N ILE A 61 16.10 11.01 6.27
CA ILE A 61 17.45 10.58 6.66
C ILE A 61 18.43 11.53 5.98
N ALA A 62 19.37 12.12 6.74
CA ALA A 62 20.40 12.93 6.13
C ALA A 62 21.39 12.02 5.38
N LEU A 63 21.87 12.44 4.21
CA LEU A 63 22.84 11.64 3.44
C LEU A 63 24.11 11.35 4.27
N GLU A 64 24.50 12.28 5.14
CA GLU A 64 25.60 12.15 6.10
C GLU A 64 25.38 11.07 7.18
N ASP A 65 24.13 10.72 7.49
CA ASP A 65 23.79 9.65 8.43
C ASP A 65 23.84 8.25 7.78
N MET A 66 23.93 8.17 6.45
CA MET A 66 24.05 6.91 5.72
C MET A 66 25.49 6.39 5.73
N SER A 67 25.64 5.06 5.78
CA SER A 67 26.95 4.41 5.65
C SER A 67 27.34 4.33 4.19
N TRP A 68 28.46 4.94 3.82
CA TRP A 68 29.05 4.81 2.49
C TRP A 68 29.79 3.48 2.33
N ASP A 69 29.45 2.75 1.27
CA ASP A 69 30.14 1.55 0.82
C ASP A 69 31.04 1.91 -0.38
N ASN A 70 32.36 1.72 -0.22
CA ASN A 70 33.34 2.05 -1.26
C ASN A 70 33.46 0.95 -2.34
N ASP A 71 32.99 -0.27 -2.07
CA ASP A 71 33.10 -1.36 -3.04
C ASP A 71 31.95 -1.30 -4.07
N GLU A 72 30.78 -0.84 -3.63
CA GLU A 72 29.57 -0.70 -4.46
C GLU A 72 29.20 0.75 -4.82
N ASP A 73 30.00 1.73 -4.39
CA ASP A 73 29.77 3.18 -4.55
C ASP A 73 28.33 3.59 -4.20
N CYS A 74 27.88 3.17 -3.00
CA CYS A 74 26.52 3.40 -2.55
C CYS A 74 26.40 3.79 -1.07
N TYR A 75 25.38 4.58 -0.78
CA TYR A 75 24.94 4.90 0.57
C TYR A 75 23.93 3.86 1.03
N SER A 76 24.13 3.35 2.24
CA SER A 76 23.27 2.34 2.86
C SER A 76 22.78 2.80 4.24
N PHE A 77 21.50 2.52 4.54
CA PHE A 77 20.91 2.78 5.86
C PHE A 77 20.00 1.64 6.30
N LEU A 78 20.02 1.30 7.59
CA LEU A 78 19.25 0.18 8.13
C LEU A 78 17.78 0.56 8.34
N CYS A 79 16.89 -0.27 7.81
CA CYS A 79 15.46 -0.15 8.07
C CYS A 79 15.09 -0.85 9.39
N ARG A 80 14.04 -0.35 10.06
CA ARG A 80 13.50 -0.92 11.30
C ARG A 80 12.95 -2.34 11.13
N CYS A 81 12.66 -2.77 9.90
CA CYS A 81 12.27 -4.15 9.59
C CYS A 81 13.44 -5.13 9.52
N GLY A 82 14.69 -4.63 9.52
CA GLY A 82 15.91 -5.42 9.31
C GLY A 82 16.43 -5.42 7.86
N GLY A 83 15.70 -4.80 6.92
CA GLY A 83 16.18 -4.53 5.56
C GLY A 83 17.08 -3.30 5.48
N LYS A 84 17.41 -2.87 4.26
CA LYS A 84 18.21 -1.67 4.02
C LYS A 84 17.61 -0.75 2.96
N TYR A 85 17.94 0.52 3.08
CA TYR A 85 17.80 1.53 2.05
C TYR A 85 19.15 1.69 1.37
N THR A 86 19.20 1.53 0.05
CA THR A 86 20.42 1.66 -0.74
C THR A 86 20.22 2.77 -1.77
N LEU A 87 21.17 3.71 -1.83
CA LEU A 87 21.19 4.79 -2.81
C LEU A 87 22.57 4.83 -3.47
N PHE A 88 22.63 4.58 -4.77
CA PHE A 88 23.89 4.64 -5.51
C PHE A 88 24.31 6.09 -5.77
N GLU A 89 25.62 6.35 -5.80
CA GLU A 89 26.15 7.71 -6.04
C GLU A 89 25.66 8.31 -7.36
N ASN A 90 25.59 7.49 -8.42
CA ASN A 90 25.10 7.91 -9.73
C ASN A 90 23.61 8.34 -9.72
N GLU A 91 22.82 7.83 -8.79
CA GLU A 91 21.39 8.13 -8.63
C GLU A 91 21.13 9.19 -7.58
N ALA A 92 22.08 9.41 -6.65
CA ALA A 92 21.92 10.31 -5.52
C ALA A 92 21.49 11.71 -5.96
N ASP A 93 21.97 12.23 -7.09
CA ASP A 93 21.61 13.56 -7.60
C ASP A 93 20.21 13.67 -8.22
N ALA A 94 19.65 12.57 -8.71
CA ALA A 94 18.33 12.56 -9.34
C ALA A 94 17.23 12.02 -8.39
N VAL A 95 17.61 11.22 -7.40
CA VAL A 95 16.69 10.45 -6.55
C VAL A 95 16.86 10.85 -5.09
N SER A 96 15.78 11.35 -4.50
CA SER A 96 15.73 11.67 -3.05
C SER A 96 14.83 10.72 -2.27
N LEU A 97 14.08 9.84 -2.94
CA LEU A 97 13.19 8.88 -2.28
C LEU A 97 13.70 7.47 -2.49
N VAL A 98 13.96 6.76 -1.38
CA VAL A 98 14.54 5.42 -1.40
C VAL A 98 13.59 4.45 -0.71
N GLY A 99 13.27 3.36 -1.40
CA GLY A 99 12.46 2.26 -0.85
C GLY A 99 13.33 1.26 -0.09
N CYS A 100 12.76 0.64 0.94
CA CYS A 100 13.40 -0.48 1.61
C CYS A 100 13.35 -1.73 0.70
N ASP A 101 14.43 -2.51 0.68
CA ASP A 101 14.49 -3.78 -0.06
C ASP A 101 13.57 -4.89 0.47
N THR A 102 13.14 -4.78 1.74
CA THR A 102 12.43 -5.84 2.46
C THR A 102 10.99 -5.48 2.79
N CYS A 103 10.63 -4.19 2.80
CA CYS A 103 9.28 -3.74 3.13
C CYS A 103 8.84 -2.60 2.22
N SER A 104 7.58 -2.15 2.36
CA SER A 104 7.01 -1.07 1.55
C SER A 104 7.32 0.34 2.09
N LEU A 105 8.25 0.48 3.03
CA LEU A 105 8.62 1.79 3.59
C LEU A 105 9.49 2.56 2.60
N ILE A 106 9.25 3.87 2.56
CA ILE A 106 9.98 4.81 1.71
C ILE A 106 10.49 5.93 2.62
N VAL A 107 11.75 6.30 2.45
CA VAL A 107 12.42 7.38 3.19
C VAL A 107 12.92 8.44 2.22
N GLU A 108 12.95 9.68 2.69
CA GLU A 108 13.49 10.81 1.93
C GLU A 108 14.92 11.13 2.39
N ILE A 109 15.83 11.27 1.45
CA ILE A 109 17.24 11.56 1.70
C ILE A 109 17.46 13.06 1.61
N ILE A 110 17.85 13.67 2.74
CA ILE A 110 18.14 15.10 2.84
C ILE A 110 19.63 15.33 2.59
N LYS A 111 19.94 16.17 1.60
CA LYS A 111 21.29 16.67 1.35
C LYS A 111 21.41 18.07 1.90
N ASN A 112 22.20 18.25 2.97
CA ASN A 112 22.57 19.59 3.41
C ASN A 112 23.55 20.17 2.37
N SER A 113 23.10 21.17 1.61
CA SER A 113 23.93 21.92 0.64
C SER A 113 24.88 22.91 1.33
#